data_AF-A0A090RLQ4-F1
#
_entry.id   AF-A0A090RLQ4-F1
#
_cell.length_a   1.000
_cell.length_b   1.000
_cell.length_c   1.000
_cell.angle_alpha   90.00
_cell.angle_beta   90.00
_cell.angle_gamma   90.00
#
_symmetry.space_group_name_H-M   'P 1'
#
loop_
_entity.id
_entity.type
_entity.pdbx_description
1 polymer ?
#
loop_
_entity_poly.entity_id
_entity_poly.type
_entity_poly.pdbx_seq_one_letter_code
_entity_poly.pdbx_strand_id
1 'polypeptide(L)'
;MAQSEVPLSDQLLADVVWMAESPLEVGRQYDIKVAGKKTVGTFTAIRHQVDINNLQTFSVESLALNGIGLCELNLTESIAVDAYKQCPDTGGFIIIDRLTNVTVGAGMIREALSAPVSEGRTDISAFEVELNALIRKHFPHWDAKDISKLLG
;
A
#
# COMPACT_ATOMS: atom_id res chain seq x y z
N MET A 1 12.97 -21.91 -15.61
CA MET A 1 13.02 -21.13 -14.35
C MET A 1 11.88 -20.13 -14.47
N ALA A 2 10.85 -20.23 -13.63
CA ALA A 2 9.68 -19.35 -13.73
C ALA A 2 10.11 -17.93 -13.34
N GLN A 3 9.89 -16.97 -14.25
CA GLN A 3 10.07 -15.56 -13.99
C GLN A 3 8.89 -15.13 -13.11
N SER A 4 9.09 -15.16 -11.79
CA SER A 4 8.12 -14.58 -10.87
C SER A 4 8.29 -13.08 -10.95
N GLU A 5 7.39 -12.42 -11.69
CA GLU A 5 7.31 -10.97 -11.75
C GLU A 5 6.92 -10.47 -10.36
N VAL A 6 7.87 -9.86 -9.64
CA VAL A 6 7.63 -9.34 -8.29
C VAL A 6 6.81 -8.07 -8.43
N PRO A 7 5.58 -8.01 -7.89
CA PRO A 7 4.72 -6.84 -8.05
C PRO A 7 5.33 -5.63 -7.34
N LEU A 8 5.26 -4.47 -8.00
CA LEU A 8 5.57 -3.18 -7.37
C LEU A 8 4.29 -2.64 -6.72
N SER A 9 4.36 -2.33 -5.42
CA SER A 9 3.27 -1.65 -4.72
C SER A 9 3.82 -0.70 -3.67
N ASP A 10 3.06 0.35 -3.41
CA ASP A 10 3.22 1.26 -2.28
C ASP A 10 2.14 1.03 -1.20
N GLN A 11 1.19 0.12 -1.41
CA GLN A 11 0.18 -0.24 -0.41
C GLN A 11 0.36 -1.70 0.00
N LEU A 12 0.50 -1.94 1.30
CA LEU A 12 0.86 -3.24 1.86
C LEU A 12 -0.11 -3.64 2.97
N LEU A 13 -0.39 -4.94 3.02
CA LEU A 13 -0.99 -5.58 4.19
C LEU A 13 0.11 -6.35 4.91
N ALA A 14 0.31 -6.07 6.20
CA ALA A 14 1.40 -6.68 6.96
C ALA A 14 0.99 -7.05 8.39
N ASP A 15 1.52 -8.16 8.88
CA ASP A 15 1.54 -8.46 10.31
C ASP A 15 2.62 -7.60 10.97
N VAL A 16 2.26 -6.86 12.01
CA VAL A 16 3.14 -5.93 12.71
C VAL A 16 3.29 -6.34 14.17
N VAL A 17 4.52 -6.35 14.66
CA VAL A 17 4.86 -6.47 16.08
C VAL A 17 5.36 -5.10 16.56
N TRP A 18 4.65 -4.52 17.52
CA TRP A 18 5.00 -3.21 18.07
C TRP A 18 5.87 -3.34 19.32
N MET A 19 6.92 -2.52 19.40
CA MET A 19 7.98 -2.64 20.40
C MET A 19 8.21 -1.35 21.20
N ALA A 20 7.53 -0.25 20.85
CA ALA A 20 7.66 1.03 21.54
C ALA A 20 6.58 1.21 22.62
N GLU A 21 6.94 1.95 23.68
CA GLU A 21 6.00 2.31 24.76
C GLU A 21 4.86 3.20 24.25
N SER A 22 5.18 4.19 23.41
CA SER A 22 4.18 4.98 22.70
C SER A 22 3.45 4.10 21.68
N PRO A 23 2.11 4.04 21.70
CA PRO A 23 1.36 3.19 20.76
C PRO A 23 1.60 3.55 19.30
N LEU A 24 1.43 2.57 18.41
CA LEU A 24 1.31 2.82 16.98
C LEU A 24 0.03 3.60 16.73
N GLU A 25 0.19 4.80 16.19
CA GLU A 25 -0.91 5.67 15.76
C GLU A 25 -1.08 5.62 14.25
N VAL A 26 -2.33 5.42 13.81
CA VAL A 26 -2.73 5.55 12.40
C VAL A 26 -2.54 6.99 11.93
N GLY A 27 -2.05 7.18 10.71
CA GLY A 27 -1.81 8.50 10.12
C GLY A 27 -0.44 9.10 10.44
N ARG A 28 0.31 8.54 11.40
CA ARG A 28 1.68 8.97 11.71
C ARG A 28 2.68 8.37 10.72
N GLN A 29 3.66 9.19 10.31
CA GLN A 29 4.74 8.76 9.42
C GLN A 29 5.90 8.12 10.18
N TYR A 30 6.42 7.02 9.63
CA TYR A 30 7.58 6.29 10.09
C TYR A 30 8.56 6.09 8.93
N ASP A 31 9.83 5.90 9.26
CA ASP A 31 10.78 5.38 8.29
C ASP A 31 10.65 3.85 8.26
N ILE A 32 10.40 3.31 7.07
CA ILE A 32 10.26 1.86 6.83
C ILE A 32 11.51 1.39 6.11
N LYS A 33 12.18 0.38 6.66
CA LYS A 33 13.34 -0.25 6.00
C LYS A 33 13.01 -1.70 5.66
N VAL A 34 12.99 -1.99 4.37
CA VAL A 34 12.73 -3.31 3.79
C VAL A 34 14.03 -3.73 3.09
N ALA A 35 14.62 -4.85 3.52
CA ALA A 35 15.95 -5.28 3.06
C ALA A 35 16.99 -4.12 3.07
N GLY A 36 17.49 -3.73 1.90
CA GLY A 36 18.42 -2.62 1.70
C GLY A 36 17.78 -1.26 1.40
N LYS A 37 16.46 -1.18 1.16
CA LYS A 37 15.75 0.05 0.81
C LYS A 37 15.12 0.69 2.04
N LYS A 38 15.26 2.02 2.15
CA LYS A 38 14.57 2.84 3.15
C LYS A 38 13.55 3.73 2.43
N THR A 39 12.34 3.80 2.96
CA THR A 39 11.25 4.67 2.46
C THR A 39 10.50 5.25 3.65
N VAL A 40 9.61 6.21 3.41
CA VAL A 40 8.64 6.65 4.43
C VAL A 40 7.36 5.84 4.26
N GLY A 41 6.70 5.54 5.37
CA GLY A 41 5.38 4.91 5.37
C GLY A 41 4.48 5.43 6.47
N THR A 42 3.18 5.28 6.24
CA THR A 42 2.10 5.66 7.14
C THR A 42 1.15 4.48 7.29
N PHE A 43 0.92 4.03 8.52
CA PHE A 43 -0.12 3.06 8.79
C PHE A 43 -1.49 3.72 8.60
N THR A 44 -2.32 3.17 7.73
CA THR A 44 -3.64 3.73 7.37
C THR A 44 -4.78 3.08 8.14
N ALA A 45 -4.59 1.83 8.57
CA ALA A 45 -5.56 1.11 9.39
C ALA A 45 -4.89 -0.02 10.19
N ILE A 46 -5.49 -0.37 11.32
CA ILE A 46 -5.24 -1.61 12.03
C ILE A 46 -6.49 -2.47 11.84
N ARG A 47 -6.41 -3.53 11.04
CA ARG A 47 -7.56 -4.40 10.76
C ARG A 47 -8.00 -5.14 12.02
N HIS A 48 -7.04 -5.64 12.80
CA HIS A 48 -7.26 -6.23 14.12
C HIS A 48 -5.93 -6.40 14.85
N GLN A 49 -6.00 -6.50 16.17
CA GLN A 49 -4.95 -7.02 17.03
C GLN A 49 -5.21 -8.50 17.33
N VAL A 50 -4.15 -9.28 17.53
CA VAL A 50 -4.18 -10.69 17.94
C VAL A 50 -3.83 -10.78 19.42
N ASP A 51 -4.65 -11.47 20.21
CA ASP A 51 -4.29 -11.87 21.57
C ASP A 51 -3.36 -13.09 21.51
N ILE A 52 -2.14 -12.93 22.03
CA ILE A 52 -1.10 -13.97 22.01
C ILE A 52 -1.47 -15.23 22.81
N ASN A 53 -2.39 -15.12 23.77
CA ASN A 53 -2.72 -16.23 24.67
C ASN A 53 -3.74 -17.20 24.04
N ASN A 54 -4.63 -16.70 23.20
CA ASN A 54 -5.76 -17.45 22.65
C ASN A 54 -5.91 -17.33 21.12
N LEU A 55 -5.08 -16.52 20.46
CA LEU A 55 -5.07 -16.24 19.03
C LEU A 55 -6.37 -15.62 18.49
N GLN A 56 -7.23 -15.08 19.37
CA GLN A 56 -8.41 -14.34 18.97
C GLN A 56 -8.04 -12.95 18.46
N THR A 57 -8.82 -12.47 17.50
CA THR A 57 -8.65 -11.16 16.89
C THR A 57 -9.69 -10.18 17.42
N PHE A 58 -9.29 -8.94 17.70
CA PHE A 58 -10.19 -7.88 18.15
C PHE A 58 -9.83 -6.54 17.53
N SER A 59 -10.83 -5.65 17.40
CA SER A 59 -10.66 -4.33 16.80
C SER A 59 -9.96 -3.39 17.79
N VAL A 60 -9.01 -2.60 17.30
CA VAL A 60 -8.29 -1.58 18.07
C VAL A 60 -8.03 -0.35 17.20
N GLU A 61 -7.92 0.81 17.83
CA GLU A 61 -7.58 2.06 17.14
C GLU A 61 -6.07 2.36 17.16
N SER A 62 -5.32 1.71 18.06
CA SER A 62 -3.88 1.81 18.19
C SER A 62 -3.27 0.47 18.63
N LEU A 63 -1.98 0.26 18.35
CA LEU A 63 -1.26 -0.94 18.77
C LEU A 63 -0.31 -0.58 19.92
N ALA A 64 -0.59 -1.08 21.12
CA ALA A 64 0.23 -0.83 22.31
C ALA A 64 1.55 -1.62 22.27
N LEU A 65 2.45 -1.35 23.23
CA LEU A 65 3.69 -2.12 23.43
C LEU A 65 3.40 -3.63 23.46
N ASN A 66 4.19 -4.40 22.71
CA ASN A 66 4.04 -5.85 22.51
C ASN A 66 2.75 -6.28 21.79
N GLY A 67 1.98 -5.33 21.26
CA GLY A 67 0.83 -5.60 20.43
C GLY A 67 1.25 -6.24 19.10
N ILE A 68 0.49 -7.23 18.66
CA ILE A 68 0.64 -7.87 17.35
C ILE A 68 -0.64 -7.65 16.57
N GLY A 69 -0.57 -7.07 15.38
CA GLY A 69 -1.76 -6.74 14.61
C GLY A 69 -1.57 -6.85 13.11
N LEU A 70 -2.68 -7.02 12.40
CA LEU A 70 -2.71 -6.93 10.95
C LEU A 70 -2.97 -5.47 10.55
N CYS A 71 -2.01 -4.84 9.90
CA CYS A 71 -2.04 -3.42 9.60
C CYS A 71 -1.95 -3.16 8.09
N GLU A 72 -2.60 -2.09 7.65
CA GLU A 72 -2.44 -1.53 6.31
C GLU A 72 -1.39 -0.42 6.37
N LEU A 73 -0.44 -0.47 5.45
CA LEU A 73 0.71 0.43 5.37
C LEU A 73 0.82 1.02 3.97
N ASN A 74 0.75 2.35 3.90
CA ASN A 74 1.05 3.08 2.67
C ASN A 74 2.48 3.60 2.73
N LEU A 75 3.23 3.39 1.66
CA LEU A 75 4.59 3.86 1.45
C LEU A 75 4.57 5.09 0.53
N THR A 76 5.57 5.94 0.66
CA THR A 76 5.73 7.09 -0.25
C THR A 76 6.32 6.71 -1.60
N GLU A 77 6.95 5.54 -1.70
CA GLU A 77 7.51 4.99 -2.92
C GLU A 77 7.10 3.53 -3.06
N SER A 78 6.79 3.10 -4.29
CA SER A 78 6.57 1.69 -4.56
C SER A 78 7.85 0.89 -4.32
N ILE A 79 7.67 -0.31 -3.77
CA ILE A 79 8.73 -1.29 -3.55
C ILE A 79 8.34 -2.60 -4.20
N ALA A 80 9.34 -3.44 -4.49
CA ALA A 80 9.10 -4.82 -4.86
C ALA A 80 8.51 -5.55 -3.64
N VAL A 81 7.34 -6.16 -3.82
CA VAL A 81 6.60 -6.79 -2.74
C VAL A 81 6.68 -8.30 -2.84
N ASP A 82 7.32 -8.90 -1.85
CA ASP A 82 7.27 -10.34 -1.62
C ASP A 82 6.50 -10.62 -0.34
N ALA A 83 5.65 -11.65 -0.34
CA ALA A 83 5.09 -12.14 0.91
C ALA A 83 6.23 -12.72 1.76
N TYR A 84 6.24 -12.44 3.06
CA TYR A 84 7.27 -12.91 3.99
C TYR A 84 7.44 -14.44 3.96
N LYS A 85 6.34 -15.17 3.77
CA LYS A 85 6.34 -16.64 3.65
C LYS A 85 7.04 -17.16 2.40
N GLN A 86 7.18 -16.34 1.36
CA GLN A 86 7.83 -16.68 0.09
C GLN A 86 9.31 -16.25 0.11
N CYS A 87 9.59 -15.03 0.56
CA CYS A 87 10.94 -14.50 0.68
C CYS A 87 11.09 -13.69 1.98
N PRO A 88 11.71 -14.25 3.03
CA PRO A 88 11.91 -13.54 4.29
C PRO A 88 12.77 -12.28 4.17
N ASP A 89 13.74 -12.27 3.25
CA ASP A 89 14.70 -11.17 3.08
C ASP A 89 14.02 -9.89 2.57
N THR A 90 13.05 -10.02 1.65
CA THR A 90 12.34 -8.89 1.02
C THR A 90 10.90 -8.72 1.50
N GLY A 91 10.33 -9.72 2.16
CA GLY A 91 9.01 -9.65 2.79
C GLY A 91 9.03 -9.17 4.24
N GLY A 92 10.21 -9.00 4.84
CA GLY A 92 10.38 -8.50 6.20
C GLY A 92 10.81 -7.02 6.21
N PHE A 93 10.35 -6.25 7.20
CA PHE A 93 10.76 -4.86 7.38
C PHE A 93 10.82 -4.43 8.84
N ILE A 94 11.53 -3.34 9.10
CA ILE A 94 11.54 -2.66 10.39
C ILE A 94 10.90 -1.28 10.29
N ILE A 95 10.30 -0.85 11.40
CA ILE A 95 9.63 0.44 11.55
C ILE A 95 10.52 1.29 12.46
N ILE A 96 10.89 2.48 11.99
CA ILE A 96 11.85 3.36 12.66
C ILE A 96 11.16 4.70 12.90
N ASP A 97 11.21 5.16 14.14
CA ASP A 97 10.72 6.49 14.50
C ASP A 97 11.63 7.56 13.90
N ARG A 98 11.04 8.52 13.19
CA ARG A 98 11.78 9.51 12.38
C ARG A 98 12.51 10.57 13.20
N LEU A 99 12.09 10.77 14.46
CA LEU A 99 12.68 11.80 15.33
C LEU A 99 13.82 11.21 16.16
N THR A 100 13.61 10.01 16.70
CA THR A 100 14.54 9.34 17.62
C THR A 100 15.49 8.36 16.92
N ASN A 101 15.18 7.96 15.67
CA ASN A 101 15.88 6.91 14.92
C ASN A 101 15.88 5.52 15.60
N VAL A 102 15.01 5.32 16.59
CA VAL A 102 14.86 4.04 17.27
C VAL A 102 13.95 3.13 16.45
N THR A 103 14.29 1.83 16.40
CA THR A 103 13.40 0.81 15.85
C THR A 103 12.25 0.58 16.81
N VAL A 104 11.03 0.92 16.39
CA VAL A 104 9.81 0.89 17.20
C VAL A 104 8.91 -0.31 16.90
N GLY A 105 9.22 -1.08 15.86
CA GLY A 105 8.53 -2.32 15.53
C GLY A 105 9.13 -3.04 14.34
N ALA A 106 8.56 -4.20 14.05
CA ALA A 106 8.89 -5.02 12.89
C ALA A 106 7.62 -5.46 12.19
N GLY A 107 7.71 -5.72 10.88
CA GLY A 107 6.58 -6.15 10.09
C GLY A 107 6.93 -7.24 9.08
N MET A 108 5.93 -8.07 8.78
CA MET A 108 5.97 -9.15 7.81
C MET A 108 4.87 -8.91 6.78
N ILE A 109 5.26 -8.68 5.54
CA ILE A 109 4.35 -8.44 4.43
C ILE A 109 3.55 -9.72 4.17
N ARG A 110 2.22 -9.60 4.11
CA ARG A 110 1.33 -10.66 3.63
C ARG A 110 1.12 -10.55 2.13
N GLU A 111 0.78 -9.37 1.65
CA GLU A 111 0.46 -9.10 0.26
C GLU A 111 0.55 -7.60 -0.06
N ALA A 112 0.71 -7.29 -1.35
CA ALA A 112 0.41 -5.96 -1.85
C ALA A 112 -1.10 -5.75 -1.81
N LEU A 113 -1.54 -4.66 -1.19
CA LEU A 113 -2.89 -4.20 -1.39
C LEU A 113 -2.94 -3.64 -2.81
N SER A 114 -3.83 -4.18 -3.63
CA SER A 114 -4.21 -3.46 -4.84
C SER A 114 -4.89 -2.19 -4.34
N ALA A 115 -4.48 -1.02 -4.85
CA ALA A 115 -5.39 0.11 -4.88
C ALA A 115 -6.74 -0.43 -5.37
N PRO A 116 -7.90 0.05 -4.85
CA PRO A 116 -9.15 -0.28 -5.52
C PRO A 116 -8.89 0.03 -6.98
N VAL A 117 -8.85 -1.03 -7.78
CA VAL A 117 -9.05 -0.89 -9.20
C VAL A 117 -10.41 -0.24 -9.15
N SER A 118 -10.47 1.06 -9.42
CA SER A 118 -11.63 1.57 -10.10
C SER A 118 -11.67 0.66 -11.31
N GLU A 119 -12.41 -0.46 -11.19
CA GLU A 119 -12.92 -1.16 -12.33
C GLU A 119 -13.32 -0.03 -13.25
N GLY A 120 -12.71 0.01 -14.43
CA GLY A 120 -13.02 1.01 -15.43
C GLY A 120 -14.51 0.93 -15.70
N ARG A 121 -15.29 1.63 -14.89
CA ARG A 121 -16.57 2.14 -15.27
C ARG A 121 -16.20 3.26 -16.18
N THR A 122 -16.31 2.96 -17.47
CA THR A 122 -16.26 3.91 -18.58
C THR A 122 -17.41 4.90 -18.43
N ASP A 123 -17.39 5.71 -17.37
CA ASP A 123 -18.15 6.94 -17.32
C ASP A 123 -17.33 7.97 -18.11
N ILE A 124 -17.32 7.80 -19.44
CA ILE A 124 -16.77 8.81 -20.36
C ILE A 124 -17.61 10.06 -20.12
N SER A 125 -17.00 11.04 -19.47
CA SER A 125 -17.65 12.28 -19.10
C SER A 125 -17.99 13.11 -20.35
N ALA A 126 -19.00 13.98 -20.26
CA ALA A 126 -19.32 14.93 -21.33
C ALA A 126 -18.10 15.79 -21.71
N PHE A 127 -17.23 16.10 -20.75
CA PHE A 127 -15.99 16.81 -20.95
C PHE A 127 -15.00 16.05 -21.84
N GLU A 128 -14.83 14.74 -21.63
CA GLU A 128 -13.92 13.92 -22.44
C GLU A 128 -14.38 13.80 -23.89
N VAL A 129 -15.70 13.76 -24.13
CA VAL A 129 -16.28 13.80 -25.48
C VAL A 129 -15.98 15.14 -26.16
N GLU A 130 -16.19 16.25 -25.46
CA GLU A 130 -15.92 17.60 -25.98
C GLU A 130 -14.43 17.80 -26.27
N LEU A 131 -13.56 17.33 -25.36
CA LEU A 131 -12.11 17.36 -25.53
C LEU A 131 -11.67 16.50 -26.72
N ASN A 132 -12.19 15.28 -26.86
CA ASN A 132 -11.90 14.43 -28.02
C ASN A 132 -12.30 15.09 -29.35
N ALA A 133 -13.45 15.77 -29.38
CA ALA A 133 -13.90 16.51 -30.56
C ALA A 133 -12.94 17.67 -30.90
N LEU A 134 -12.48 18.42 -29.89
CA LEU A 134 -11.48 19.48 -30.06
C LEU A 134 -10.14 18.93 -30.55
N ILE A 135 -9.65 17.83 -29.97
CA ILE A 135 -8.39 17.20 -30.36
C ILE A 135 -8.44 16.78 -31.84
N ARG A 136 -9.51 16.11 -32.25
CA ARG A 136 -9.68 15.67 -33.64
C ARG A 136 -9.79 16.83 -34.63
N LYS A 137 -10.36 17.96 -34.19
CA LYS A 137 -10.49 19.16 -35.00
C LYS A 137 -9.17 19.94 -35.16
N HIS A 138 -8.40 20.06 -34.09
CA HIS A 138 -7.21 20.92 -34.05
C HIS A 138 -5.89 20.16 -34.26
N PHE A 139 -5.86 18.85 -33.98
CA PHE A 139 -4.68 17.99 -34.08
C PHE A 139 -4.97 16.73 -34.93
N PRO A 140 -5.36 16.87 -36.21
CA PRO A 140 -5.75 15.74 -37.05
C PRO A 140 -4.62 14.74 -37.33
N HIS A 141 -3.36 15.17 -37.19
CA HIS A 141 -2.19 14.31 -37.35
C HIS A 141 -1.99 13.31 -36.19
N TRP A 142 -2.71 13.46 -35.08
CA TRP A 142 -2.66 12.52 -33.95
C TRP A 142 -3.51 11.27 -34.15
N ASP A 143 -4.34 11.23 -35.20
CA ASP A 143 -5.22 10.10 -35.52
C ASP A 143 -6.07 9.64 -34.32
N ALA A 144 -6.52 10.60 -33.51
CA ALA A 144 -7.31 10.35 -32.31
C ALA A 144 -8.66 9.71 -32.66
N LYS A 145 -8.92 8.54 -32.09
CA LYS A 145 -10.16 7.79 -32.31
C LYS A 145 -11.37 8.53 -31.73
N ASP A 146 -12.51 8.36 -32.39
CA ASP A 146 -13.79 8.89 -31.92
C ASP A 146 -14.31 8.08 -30.74
N ILE A 147 -14.24 8.67 -29.55
CA ILE A 147 -14.69 8.00 -28.32
C ILE A 147 -16.17 8.22 -28.02
N SER A 148 -16.87 9.10 -28.77
CA SER A 148 -18.32 9.29 -28.61
C SER A 148 -19.12 8.03 -28.94
N LYS A 149 -18.52 7.13 -29.74
CA LYS A 149 -19.11 5.84 -30.15
C LYS A 149 -18.96 4.74 -29.10
N LEU A 150 -18.27 5.01 -28.00
CA LEU A 150 -18.08 4.08 -26.87
C LEU A 150 -19.11 4.31 -25.75
N LEU A 151 -20.00 5.29 -25.92
CA LEU A 151 -21.11 5.61 -25.00
C LEU A 151 -22.34 4.70 -25.19
N GLY A 152 -22.22 3.59 -25.92
CA GLY A 152 -23.28 2.61 -26.17
C GLY A 152 -22.75 1.30 -26.70
#